data_AF-A0A0S7YUV3-F1
#
_entry.id   AF-A0A0S7YUV3-F1
#
_cell.length_a   1.000
_cell.length_b   1.000
_cell.length_c   1.000
_cell.angle_alpha   90.00
_cell.angle_beta   90.00
_cell.angle_gamma   90.00
#
_symmetry.space_group_name_H-M   'P 1'
#
loop_
_entity.id
_entity.type
_entity.pdbx_description
1 polymer ?
#
loop_
_entity_poly.entity_id
_entity_poly.type
_entity_poly.pdbx_seq_one_letter_code
_entity_poly.pdbx_strand_id
1 'polypeptide(L)'
;MNRKILAAITAAAVTLLLTAAAPCGAKDQQINELIARLYLNHNSLQTIYRDLHEAAIDNIDGSDRQLSYIQKSYLFVSEANLVCLYQWELLSMVDYIRQESRSDYFTLRVKGLRKAIFESRDRINSLMLYYGFIDTAQTRKLLDDAIGLIEANIYTYEQLVDMLTPMANPPNPSRPSIRG
;
A
#
# COMPACT_ATOMS: atom_id res chain seq x y z
N MET A 1 -37.86 -34.46 44.53
CA MET A 1 -37.00 -33.27 44.32
C MET A 1 -35.91 -33.63 43.32
N ASN A 2 -36.06 -33.13 42.09
CA ASN A 2 -35.40 -33.67 40.90
C ASN A 2 -34.15 -32.84 40.54
N ARG A 3 -32.98 -33.49 40.53
CA ARG A 3 -31.65 -32.94 40.17
C ARG A 3 -31.53 -32.42 38.72
N LYS A 4 -32.62 -32.38 37.95
CA LYS A 4 -32.62 -31.97 36.53
C LYS A 4 -32.87 -30.48 36.28
N ILE A 5 -33.25 -29.70 37.31
CA ILE A 5 -33.52 -28.26 37.14
C ILE A 5 -32.26 -27.40 37.35
N LEU A 6 -31.26 -27.89 38.11
CA LEU A 6 -30.02 -27.13 38.34
C LEU A 6 -29.04 -27.15 37.14
N ALA A 7 -29.18 -28.11 36.22
CA ALA A 7 -28.32 -28.22 35.04
C ALA A 7 -28.78 -27.34 33.86
N ALA A 8 -30.01 -26.83 33.87
CA ALA A 8 -30.53 -25.97 32.81
C ALA A 8 -30.19 -24.49 33.00
N ILE A 9 -29.87 -24.06 34.23
CA ILE A 9 -29.53 -22.67 34.55
C ILE A 9 -28.03 -22.38 34.28
N THR A 10 -27.16 -23.39 34.31
CA THR A 10 -25.75 -23.23 33.96
C THR A 10 -25.47 -23.24 32.45
N ALA A 11 -26.41 -23.72 31.63
CA ALA A 11 -26.27 -23.69 30.17
C ALA A 11 -26.70 -22.33 29.57
N ALA A 12 -27.66 -21.63 30.18
CA ALA A 12 -28.17 -20.36 29.65
C ALA A 12 -27.34 -19.12 30.07
N ALA A 13 -26.54 -19.23 31.13
CA ALA A 13 -25.69 -18.12 31.61
C ALA A 13 -24.32 -18.05 30.90
N VAL A 14 -23.92 -19.07 30.16
CA VAL A 14 -22.64 -19.10 29.42
C VAL A 14 -22.79 -18.65 27.96
N THR A 15 -24.03 -18.59 27.44
CA THR A 15 -24.29 -18.15 26.06
C THR A 15 -24.40 -16.63 25.91
N LEU A 16 -24.29 -15.85 26.98
CA LEU A 16 -24.48 -14.38 26.93
C LEU A 16 -23.20 -13.53 27.09
N LEU A 17 -22.01 -14.12 26.91
CA LEU A 17 -20.73 -13.40 27.10
C LEU A 17 -19.65 -13.72 26.06
N LEU A 18 -20.07 -14.02 24.82
CA LEU A 18 -19.19 -14.01 23.65
C LEU A 18 -19.68 -13.02 22.59
N THR A 19 -19.89 -11.77 22.98
CA THR A 19 -19.47 -10.68 22.09
C THR A 19 -17.95 -10.66 22.16
N ALA A 20 -17.32 -11.45 21.29
CA ALA A 20 -15.90 -11.38 21.02
C ALA A 20 -15.58 -9.93 20.63
N ALA A 21 -15.10 -9.15 21.60
CA ALA A 21 -14.19 -8.07 21.30
C ALA A 21 -13.07 -8.74 20.51
N ALA A 22 -13.01 -8.48 19.20
CA ALA A 22 -11.86 -8.87 18.40
C ALA A 22 -10.62 -8.42 19.18
N PRO A 23 -9.65 -9.31 19.43
CA PRO A 23 -8.53 -8.97 20.29
C PRO A 23 -7.85 -7.75 19.69
N CYS A 24 -7.66 -6.72 20.51
CA CYS A 24 -7.11 -5.42 20.11
C CYS A 24 -5.83 -5.56 19.26
N GLY A 25 -5.09 -6.67 19.39
CA GLY A 25 -3.88 -6.97 18.60
C GLY A 25 -4.06 -7.56 17.20
N ALA A 26 -5.24 -8.05 16.79
CA ALA A 26 -5.40 -8.65 15.46
C ALA A 26 -5.34 -7.61 14.32
N LYS A 27 -5.89 -6.42 14.56
CA LYS A 27 -5.81 -5.30 13.60
C LYS A 27 -4.41 -4.74 13.50
N ASP A 28 -3.73 -4.56 14.64
CA ASP A 28 -2.36 -4.06 14.68
C ASP A 28 -1.40 -5.03 14.00
N GLN A 29 -1.58 -6.35 14.21
CA GLN A 29 -0.83 -7.37 13.48
C GLN A 29 -1.05 -7.27 11.97
N GLN A 30 -2.31 -7.15 11.53
CA GLN A 30 -2.63 -7.02 10.10
C GLN A 30 -2.00 -5.77 9.48
N ILE A 31 -2.04 -4.62 10.18
CA ILE A 31 -1.38 -3.39 9.73
C ILE A 31 0.13 -3.62 9.58
N ASN A 32 0.77 -4.27 10.55
CA ASN A 32 2.20 -4.57 10.49
C ASN A 32 2.58 -5.52 9.35
N GLU A 33 1.74 -6.51 9.06
CA GLU A 33 1.93 -7.40 7.91
C GLU A 33 1.85 -6.64 6.58
N LEU A 34 0.92 -5.70 6.46
CA LEU A 34 0.81 -4.84 5.27
C LEU A 34 2.01 -3.90 5.13
N ILE A 35 2.48 -3.32 6.23
CA ILE A 35 3.71 -2.48 6.24
C ILE A 35 4.92 -3.33 5.81
N ALA A 36 5.08 -4.54 6.34
CA ALA A 36 6.15 -5.44 5.94
C ALA A 36 6.09 -5.79 4.44
N ARG A 37 4.88 -5.98 3.89
CA ARG A 37 4.69 -6.21 2.45
C ARG A 37 5.19 -5.03 1.61
N LEU A 38 4.91 -3.79 2.03
CA LEU A 38 5.42 -2.60 1.33
C LEU A 38 6.96 -2.58 1.25
N TYR A 39 7.64 -2.99 2.33
CA TYR A 39 9.10 -3.10 2.32
C TYR A 39 9.62 -4.13 1.32
N LEU A 40 8.99 -5.31 1.27
CA LEU A 40 9.37 -6.37 0.32
C LEU A 40 9.11 -5.94 -1.13
N ASN A 41 7.98 -5.27 -1.37
CA ASN A 41 7.64 -4.74 -2.69
C ASN A 41 8.61 -3.64 -3.13
N HIS A 42 9.04 -2.77 -2.21
CA HIS A 42 10.08 -1.78 -2.46
C HIS A 42 11.39 -2.42 -2.95
N ASN A 43 11.89 -3.44 -2.25
CA ASN A 43 13.11 -4.14 -2.65
C ASN A 43 12.97 -4.84 -4.02
N SER A 44 11.78 -5.37 -4.29
CA SER A 44 11.47 -6.02 -5.57
C SER A 44 11.44 -5.00 -6.72
N LEU A 45 10.79 -3.85 -6.53
CA LEU A 45 10.80 -2.76 -7.50
C LEU A 45 12.21 -2.18 -7.72
N GLN A 46 13.04 -2.12 -6.68
CA GLN A 46 14.43 -1.70 -6.80
C GLN A 46 15.26 -2.66 -7.67
N THR A 47 14.98 -3.95 -7.57
CA THR A 47 15.61 -4.98 -8.43
C THR A 47 15.19 -4.78 -9.88
N ILE A 48 13.88 -4.66 -10.15
CA ILE A 48 13.36 -4.44 -11.51
C ILE A 48 13.91 -3.15 -12.11
N TYR A 49 14.01 -2.07 -11.33
CA TYR A 49 14.65 -0.83 -11.76
C TYR A 49 16.07 -1.07 -12.29
N ARG A 50 16.90 -1.81 -11.54
CA ARG A 50 18.27 -2.12 -11.95
C ARG A 50 18.29 -2.94 -13.23
N ASP A 51 17.44 -3.97 -13.31
CA ASP A 51 17.40 -4.87 -14.47
C ASP A 51 16.91 -4.11 -15.73
N LEU A 52 15.98 -3.16 -15.60
CA LEU A 52 15.59 -2.27 -16.69
C LEU A 52 16.69 -1.27 -17.07
N HIS A 53 17.47 -0.81 -16.10
CA HIS A 53 18.61 0.06 -16.35
C HIS A 53 19.71 -0.68 -17.12
N GLU A 54 20.01 -1.92 -16.75
CA GLU A 54 20.92 -2.81 -17.50
C GLU A 54 20.39 -3.05 -18.92
N ALA A 55 19.09 -3.33 -19.08
CA ALA A 55 18.48 -3.44 -20.40
C ALA A 55 18.60 -2.17 -21.25
N ALA A 56 18.62 -0.98 -20.63
CA ALA A 56 18.89 0.27 -21.33
C ALA A 56 20.35 0.36 -21.79
N ILE A 57 21.31 -0.05 -20.95
CA ILE A 57 22.74 -0.09 -21.28
C ILE A 57 22.97 -1.01 -22.50
N ASP A 58 22.34 -2.18 -22.51
CA ASP A 58 22.44 -3.14 -23.61
C ASP A 58 21.86 -2.60 -24.93
N ASN A 59 20.99 -1.59 -24.87
CA ASN A 59 20.38 -0.93 -26.03
C ASN A 59 21.07 0.38 -26.45
N ILE A 60 22.23 0.72 -25.88
CA ILE A 60 22.96 1.96 -26.22
C ILE A 60 23.35 2.00 -27.71
N ASP A 61 23.81 0.89 -28.27
CA ASP A 61 24.18 0.80 -29.69
C ASP A 61 22.98 0.49 -30.60
N GLY A 62 21.78 0.38 -30.01
CA GLY A 62 20.54 0.06 -30.68
C GLY A 62 19.83 1.28 -31.27
N SER A 63 18.50 1.20 -31.34
CA SER A 63 17.69 2.35 -31.75
C SER A 63 17.58 3.39 -30.63
N ASP A 64 17.94 4.64 -30.92
CA ASP A 64 17.73 5.78 -30.01
C ASP A 64 16.32 5.84 -29.41
N ARG A 65 15.32 5.44 -30.21
CA ARG A 65 13.92 5.40 -29.76
C ARG A 65 13.70 4.33 -28.69
N GLN A 66 14.21 3.12 -28.92
CA GLN A 66 14.12 2.03 -27.95
C GLN A 66 14.83 2.40 -26.66
N LEU A 67 16.06 2.91 -26.76
CA LEU A 67 16.80 3.40 -25.61
C LEU A 67 15.98 4.43 -24.81
N SER A 68 15.39 5.42 -25.49
CA SER A 68 14.56 6.44 -24.85
C SER A 68 13.32 5.86 -24.16
N TYR A 69 12.65 4.89 -24.76
CA TYR A 69 11.47 4.25 -24.16
C TYR A 69 11.82 3.43 -22.93
N ILE A 70 12.91 2.66 -22.96
CA ILE A 70 13.38 1.89 -21.81
C ILE A 70 13.79 2.84 -20.69
N GLN A 71 14.53 3.90 -21.02
CA GLN A 71 14.98 4.91 -20.06
C GLN A 71 13.83 5.58 -19.31
N LYS A 72 12.81 6.02 -20.04
CA LYS A 72 11.62 6.59 -19.42
C LYS A 72 10.87 5.58 -18.57
N SER A 73 10.80 4.33 -19.00
CA SER A 73 10.09 3.28 -18.27
C SER A 73 10.75 3.01 -16.91
N TYR A 74 12.08 2.84 -16.83
CA TYR A 74 12.72 2.63 -15.54
C TYR A 74 12.63 3.86 -14.62
N LEU A 75 12.56 5.08 -15.17
CA LEU A 75 12.33 6.29 -14.37
C LEU A 75 10.97 6.23 -13.67
N PHE A 76 9.90 5.85 -14.37
CA PHE A 76 8.58 5.69 -13.73
C PHE A 76 8.53 4.55 -12.73
N VAL A 77 9.27 3.45 -12.95
CA VAL A 77 9.43 2.39 -11.95
C VAL A 77 10.13 2.93 -10.71
N SER A 78 11.20 3.73 -10.87
CA SER A 78 11.92 4.37 -9.76
C SER A 78 11.02 5.33 -8.97
N GLU A 79 10.24 6.16 -9.66
CA GLU A 79 9.28 7.07 -9.01
C GLU A 79 8.20 6.31 -8.23
N ALA A 80 7.64 5.23 -8.81
CA ALA A 80 6.68 4.39 -8.10
C ALA A 80 7.32 3.69 -6.89
N ASN A 81 8.59 3.30 -7.00
CA ASN A 81 9.35 2.72 -5.91
C ASN A 81 9.57 3.71 -4.76
N LEU A 82 9.87 4.97 -5.07
CA LEU A 82 10.00 6.04 -4.07
C LEU A 82 8.69 6.31 -3.34
N VAL A 83 7.56 6.30 -4.05
CA VAL A 83 6.23 6.40 -3.40
C VAL A 83 6.05 5.26 -2.39
N CYS A 84 6.41 4.02 -2.76
CA CYS A 84 6.34 2.86 -1.87
C CYS A 84 7.26 2.98 -0.66
N LEU A 85 8.53 3.36 -0.88
CA LEU A 85 9.51 3.58 0.18
C LEU A 85 8.99 4.60 1.20
N TYR A 86 8.53 5.76 0.74
CA TYR A 86 8.05 6.81 1.64
C TYR A 86 6.82 6.40 2.44
N GLN A 87 5.88 5.65 1.84
CA GLN A 87 4.74 5.15 2.62
C GLN A 87 5.19 4.14 3.67
N TRP A 88 6.07 3.20 3.31
CA TRP A 88 6.62 2.25 4.27
C TRP A 88 7.36 2.94 5.42
N GLU A 89 8.31 3.84 5.12
CA GLU A 89 9.07 4.57 6.14
C GLU A 89 8.14 5.30 7.11
N LEU A 90 7.20 6.06 6.56
CA LEU A 90 6.29 6.83 7.38
C LEU A 90 5.41 5.94 8.25
N LEU A 91 4.89 4.83 7.73
CA LEU A 91 4.02 3.89 8.46
C LEU A 91 4.79 3.01 9.46
N SER A 92 6.06 2.72 9.23
CA SER A 92 6.90 1.95 10.17
C SER A 92 7.10 2.64 11.52
N MET A 93 6.73 3.92 11.63
CA MET A 93 6.87 4.72 12.84
C MET A 93 5.67 4.62 13.79
N VAL A 94 4.59 3.91 13.42
CA VAL A 94 3.32 3.87 14.18
C VAL A 94 3.52 3.56 15.67
N ASP A 95 4.38 2.59 15.98
CA ASP A 95 4.62 2.13 17.36
C ASP A 95 5.39 3.16 18.21
N TYR A 96 6.08 4.11 17.57
CA TYR A 96 6.84 5.18 18.23
C TYR A 96 5.99 6.44 18.47
N ILE A 97 4.77 6.50 17.94
CA ILE A 97 3.87 7.63 18.15
C ILE A 97 3.13 7.46 19.47
N ARG A 98 3.18 8.51 20.30
CA ARG A 98 2.43 8.59 21.56
C ARG A 98 0.94 8.36 21.30
N GLN A 99 0.30 7.61 22.19
CA GLN A 99 -1.11 7.23 22.04
C GLN A 99 -2.03 8.44 21.88
N GLU A 100 -1.74 9.54 22.59
CA GLU A 100 -2.47 10.81 22.52
C GLU A 100 -2.40 11.53 21.16
N SER A 101 -1.35 11.30 20.36
CA SER A 101 -1.16 11.94 19.04
C SER A 101 -1.44 10.99 17.87
N ARG A 102 -1.87 9.76 18.16
CA ARG A 102 -1.97 8.70 17.17
C ARG A 102 -3.08 8.96 16.13
N SER A 103 -4.20 9.56 16.53
CA SER A 103 -5.28 9.92 15.61
C SER A 103 -4.89 11.03 14.62
N ASP A 104 -4.13 12.04 15.07
CA ASP A 104 -3.56 13.09 14.22
C ASP A 104 -2.62 12.48 13.19
N TYR A 105 -1.72 11.62 13.65
CA TYR A 105 -0.79 10.90 12.80
C TYR A 105 -1.53 10.07 11.75
N PHE A 106 -2.53 9.27 12.13
CA PHE A 106 -3.34 8.48 11.19
C PHE A 106 -4.12 9.35 10.20
N THR A 107 -4.59 10.52 10.62
CA THR A 107 -5.22 11.50 9.71
C THR A 107 -4.28 11.90 8.59
N LEU A 108 -3.02 12.20 8.93
CA LEU A 108 -1.99 12.52 7.95
C LEU A 108 -1.62 11.30 7.09
N ARG A 109 -1.57 10.10 7.68
CA ARG A 109 -1.27 8.86 6.94
C ARG A 109 -2.34 8.52 5.93
N VAL A 110 -3.63 8.57 6.29
CA VAL A 110 -4.75 8.33 5.37
C VAL A 110 -4.69 9.28 4.17
N LYS A 111 -4.41 10.57 4.41
CA LYS A 111 -4.21 11.55 3.32
C LYS A 111 -3.01 11.18 2.43
N GLY A 112 -1.88 10.80 3.05
CA GLY A 112 -0.67 10.37 2.33
C GLY A 112 -0.91 9.14 1.46
N LEU A 113 -1.56 8.11 2.01
CA LEU A 113 -1.91 6.88 1.30
C LEU A 113 -2.84 7.12 0.11
N ARG A 114 -3.87 7.97 0.27
CA ARG A 114 -4.75 8.34 -0.86
C ARG A 114 -4.00 9.05 -1.98
N LYS A 115 -3.05 9.91 -1.62
CA LYS A 115 -2.16 10.56 -2.59
C LYS A 115 -1.26 9.52 -3.28
N ALA A 116 -0.68 8.60 -2.51
CA ALA A 116 0.15 7.51 -3.05
C ALA A 116 -0.62 6.62 -4.04
N ILE A 117 -1.88 6.28 -3.75
CA ILE A 117 -2.76 5.55 -4.69
C ILE A 117 -2.89 6.29 -6.01
N PHE A 118 -3.16 7.60 -5.97
CA PHE A 118 -3.27 8.42 -7.18
C PHE A 118 -1.95 8.46 -7.97
N GLU A 119 -0.83 8.72 -7.29
CA GLU A 119 0.49 8.80 -7.92
C GLU A 119 0.91 7.44 -8.52
N SER A 120 0.68 6.33 -7.81
CA SER A 120 0.97 4.99 -8.33
C SER A 120 0.14 4.63 -9.56
N ARG A 121 -1.15 5.03 -9.60
CA ARG A 121 -1.99 4.85 -10.81
C ARG A 121 -1.47 5.66 -11.99
N ASP A 122 -1.03 6.91 -11.75
CA ASP A 122 -0.42 7.75 -12.78
C ASP A 122 0.86 7.12 -13.35
N ARG A 123 1.66 6.49 -12.49
CA ARG A 123 2.87 5.76 -12.93
C ARG A 123 2.54 4.52 -13.75
N ILE A 124 1.52 3.73 -13.38
CA ILE A 124 1.05 2.61 -14.22
C ILE A 124 0.64 3.12 -15.61
N ASN A 125 -0.19 4.17 -15.68
CA ASN A 125 -0.61 4.74 -16.96
C ASN A 125 0.59 5.19 -17.82
N SER A 126 1.60 5.79 -17.17
CA SER A 126 2.84 6.19 -17.84
C SER A 126 3.61 4.98 -18.38
N LEU A 127 3.73 3.90 -17.60
CA LEU A 127 4.38 2.66 -18.04
C LEU A 127 3.63 2.01 -19.21
N MET A 128 2.30 1.94 -19.15
CA MET A 128 1.47 1.40 -20.23
C MET A 128 1.64 2.17 -21.56
N LEU A 129 1.84 3.50 -21.49
CA LEU A 129 2.09 4.31 -22.67
C LEU A 129 3.39 3.89 -23.39
N TYR A 130 4.45 3.56 -22.64
CA TYR A 130 5.71 3.11 -23.25
C TYR A 130 5.73 1.62 -23.57
N TYR A 131 4.95 0.80 -22.86
CA TYR A 131 4.89 -0.65 -23.04
C TYR A 131 4.68 -1.08 -24.49
N GLY A 132 3.74 -0.42 -25.19
CA GLY A 132 3.41 -0.73 -26.60
C GLY A 132 4.53 -0.42 -27.59
N PHE A 133 5.56 0.32 -27.17
CA PHE A 133 6.70 0.70 -28.00
C PHE A 133 7.99 -0.04 -27.64
N ILE A 134 7.99 -0.89 -26.61
CA ILE A 134 9.15 -1.71 -26.25
C ILE A 134 9.18 -2.97 -27.11
N ASP A 135 10.28 -3.19 -27.82
CA ASP A 135 10.40 -4.31 -28.77
C ASP A 135 10.77 -5.64 -28.07
N THR A 136 11.63 -5.56 -27.05
CA THR A 136 12.21 -6.73 -26.38
C THR A 136 11.23 -7.38 -25.42
N ALA A 137 10.96 -8.68 -25.61
CA ALA A 137 10.06 -9.45 -24.76
C ALA A 137 10.50 -9.48 -23.29
N GLN A 138 11.82 -9.57 -23.04
CA GLN A 138 12.38 -9.54 -21.69
C GLN A 138 12.09 -8.22 -20.98
N THR A 139 12.28 -7.08 -21.65
CA THR A 139 11.97 -5.76 -21.09
C THR A 139 10.46 -5.61 -20.85
N ARG A 140 9.60 -6.07 -21.76
CA ARG A 140 8.14 -6.08 -21.54
C ARG A 140 7.77 -6.88 -20.29
N LYS A 141 8.37 -8.05 -20.09
CA LYS A 141 8.17 -8.85 -18.88
C LYS A 141 8.56 -8.07 -17.61
N LEU A 142 9.70 -7.38 -17.61
CA LEU A 142 10.10 -6.54 -16.48
C LEU A 142 9.08 -5.42 -16.21
N LEU A 143 8.48 -4.85 -17.25
CA LEU A 143 7.40 -3.86 -17.09
C LEU A 143 6.11 -4.49 -16.55
N ASP A 144 5.74 -5.68 -17.01
CA ASP A 144 4.59 -6.42 -16.49
C ASP A 144 4.78 -6.73 -14.99
N ASP A 145 5.97 -7.21 -14.61
CA ASP A 145 6.33 -7.50 -13.22
C ASP A 145 6.29 -6.22 -12.37
N ALA A 146 6.79 -5.09 -12.89
CA ALA A 146 6.73 -3.79 -12.21
C ALA A 146 5.29 -3.32 -12.02
N ILE A 147 4.46 -3.38 -13.07
CA ILE A 147 3.05 -2.99 -13.01
C ILE A 147 2.32 -3.82 -11.97
N GLY A 148 2.49 -5.15 -11.97
CA GLY A 148 1.89 -6.04 -10.98
C GLY A 148 2.29 -5.71 -9.53
N LEU A 149 3.55 -5.34 -9.29
CA LEU A 149 3.98 -4.88 -7.96
C LEU A 149 3.38 -3.52 -7.57
N ILE A 150 3.26 -2.58 -8.51
CA ILE A 150 2.64 -1.27 -8.25
C ILE A 150 1.15 -1.45 -7.96
N GLU A 151 0.45 -2.34 -8.66
CA GLU A 151 -0.94 -2.71 -8.36
C GLU A 151 -1.08 -3.36 -6.98
N ALA A 152 -0.17 -4.26 -6.62
CA ALA A 152 -0.14 -4.85 -5.28
C ALA A 152 0.10 -3.80 -4.18
N ASN A 153 0.93 -2.79 -4.45
CA ASN A 153 1.11 -1.64 -3.56
C ASN A 153 -0.16 -0.82 -3.43
N ILE A 154 -0.83 -0.50 -4.54
CA ILE A 154 -2.11 0.23 -4.53
C ILE A 154 -3.14 -0.52 -3.66
N TYR A 155 -3.29 -1.83 -3.87
CA TYR A 155 -4.18 -2.66 -3.07
C TYR A 155 -3.83 -2.60 -1.58
N THR A 156 -2.53 -2.66 -1.26
CA THR A 156 -2.05 -2.55 0.13
C THR A 156 -2.37 -1.17 0.73
N TYR A 157 -2.20 -0.08 -0.03
CA TYR A 157 -2.58 1.26 0.41
C TYR A 157 -4.09 1.39 0.64
N GLU A 158 -4.92 0.82 -0.21
CA GLU A 158 -6.37 0.83 -0.07
C GLU A 158 -6.81 0.12 1.22
N GLN A 159 -6.25 -1.07 1.49
CA GLN A 159 -6.49 -1.78 2.74
C GLN A 159 -6.06 -0.97 3.98
N LEU A 160 -4.89 -0.33 3.91
CA LEU A 160 -4.41 0.54 4.99
C LEU A 160 -5.31 1.77 5.17
N VAL A 161 -5.81 2.38 4.10
CA VAL A 161 -6.79 3.48 4.19
C VAL A 161 -8.05 3.03 4.91
N ASP A 162 -8.59 1.85 4.56
CA ASP A 162 -9.81 1.33 5.17
C ASP A 162 -9.62 1.01 6.66
N MET A 163 -8.46 0.49 7.04
CA MET A 163 -8.14 0.18 8.44
C MET A 163 -7.86 1.42 9.29
N LEU A 164 -7.16 2.42 8.72
CA LEU A 164 -6.72 3.60 9.46
C LEU A 164 -7.78 4.70 9.51
N THR A 165 -8.71 4.77 8.56
CA THR A 165 -9.75 5.81 8.53
C THR A 165 -10.60 5.86 9.81
N PRO A 166 -11.09 4.73 10.37
CA PRO A 166 -11.82 4.73 11.64
C PRO A 166 -11.00 5.19 12.85
N MET A 167 -9.68 5.18 12.74
CA MET A 167 -8.73 5.57 13.80
C MET A 167 -8.23 7.01 13.63
N ALA A 168 -8.52 7.63 12.49
CA ALA A 168 -8.19 9.01 12.18
C ALA A 168 -9.24 9.97 12.77
N ASN A 169 -8.87 11.24 12.87
CA ASN A 169 -9.82 12.27 13.26
C ASN A 169 -10.88 12.45 12.16
N PRO A 170 -12.12 12.83 12.53
CA PRO A 170 -13.15 13.14 11.55
C PRO A 170 -12.71 14.31 10.65
N PRO A 171 -13.20 14.37 9.40
CA PRO A 171 -12.97 15.51 8.52
C PRO A 171 -13.38 16.80 9.25
N ASN A 172 -12.54 17.84 9.20
CA ASN A 172 -12.87 19.12 9.83
C ASN A 172 -14.18 19.66 9.21
N PRO A 173 -15.27 19.81 9.99
CA PRO A 173 -16.56 20.24 9.47
C PRO A 173 -16.58 21.69 8.97
N SER A 174 -15.50 22.46 9.19
CA SER A 174 -15.48 23.90 8.99
C SER A 174 -14.30 24.36 8.12
N ARG A 175 -14.46 24.25 6.80
CA ARG A 175 -13.92 25.26 5.89
C ARG A 175 -14.90 25.44 4.72
N PRO A 176 -15.83 26.41 4.77
CA PRO A 176 -16.53 26.81 3.55
C PRO A 176 -15.46 27.17 2.51
N SER A 177 -15.62 26.66 1.29
CA SER A 177 -14.74 27.04 0.18
C SER A 177 -14.86 28.55 0.01
N ILE A 178 -13.84 29.30 0.43
CA ILE A 178 -13.69 30.68 -0.01
C ILE A 178 -13.25 30.54 -1.47
N ARG A 179 -14.23 30.49 -2.38
CA ARG A 179 -14.01 30.80 -3.78
C ARG A 179 -13.68 32.29 -3.82
N GLY A 180 -12.39 32.60 -3.98
CA GLY A 180 -11.90 33.89 -4.45
C GLY A 180 -11.72 33.84 -5.96
#